data_AF-A0A914YXJ3-F1
#
_entry.id   AF-A0A914YXJ3-F1
#
_cell.length_a   1.000
_cell.length_b   1.000
_cell.length_c   1.000
_cell.angle_alpha   90.00
_cell.angle_beta   90.00
_cell.angle_gamma   90.00
#
_symmetry.space_group_name_H-M   'P 1'
#
loop_
_entity.id
_entity.type
_entity.pdbx_description
1 polymer ?
#
loop_
_entity_poly.entity_id
_entity_poly.type
_entity_poly.pdbx_seq_one_letter_code
_entity_poly.pdbx_strand_id
1 'polypeptide(L)'
;MPTPDGSKEAMEHLRKVHAMQCYHGLRSRSHVEESLKEKGDYLIRMVKARKNEVVLSICLGANAEPKYAHLPVTYNIAVKLWELQVLFSKRCQGTKVKGSNRSAMEGRGTPSGNANQNMNKKALQFSTIDELIKFYRDRPLQCGVCLRMAIRRPKWLISTSALRYHLKDFLGKGHYCQVIKGKLRGKPDKIVAIKMLHDDENDQIAQSDLEKDEGRDSMFQEAQIMAKCKHKHVITFYGVQCDVPPVMIVMEYCTGGSLDIHLLKEKESISEGERLVYCYEAARGMRYLHYHKFIHR
;
A
#
# COMPACT_ATOMS: atom_id res chain seq x y z
N MET A 1 -6.17 -39.80 7.42
CA MET A 1 -5.65 -38.55 8.02
C MET A 1 -5.73 -37.48 6.94
N PRO A 2 -6.58 -36.46 7.02
CA PRO A 2 -6.51 -35.35 6.08
C PRO A 2 -5.20 -34.62 6.33
N THR A 3 -4.40 -34.44 5.28
CA THR A 3 -3.21 -33.57 5.30
C THR A 3 -3.63 -32.16 5.74
N PRO A 4 -2.79 -31.42 6.48
CA PRO A 4 -3.05 -30.01 6.71
C PRO A 4 -3.22 -29.34 5.34
N ASP A 5 -4.42 -28.79 5.10
CA ASP A 5 -4.71 -28.00 3.92
C ASP A 5 -3.64 -26.90 3.80
N GLY A 6 -2.81 -26.98 2.75
CA GLY A 6 -1.69 -26.05 2.54
C GLY A 6 -2.11 -24.58 2.56
N SER A 7 -3.40 -24.31 2.35
CA SER A 7 -4.03 -23.00 2.52
C SER A 7 -3.98 -22.48 3.96
N LYS A 8 -4.30 -23.33 4.96
CA LYS A 8 -4.30 -22.94 6.39
C LYS A 8 -2.89 -22.66 6.91
N GLU A 9 -1.91 -23.46 6.48
CA GLU A 9 -0.52 -23.27 6.87
C GLU A 9 0.05 -21.98 6.26
N ALA A 10 -0.19 -21.72 4.97
CA ALA A 10 0.20 -20.47 4.33
C ALA A 10 -0.39 -19.22 5.03
N MET A 11 -1.64 -19.30 5.49
CA MET A 11 -2.28 -18.20 6.24
C MET A 11 -1.60 -17.92 7.60
N GLU A 12 -1.11 -18.94 8.30
CA GLU A 12 -0.43 -18.74 9.58
C GLU A 12 0.91 -18.01 9.42
N HIS A 13 1.67 -18.34 8.39
CA HIS A 13 2.92 -17.61 8.09
C HIS A 13 2.64 -16.14 7.72
N LEU A 14 1.58 -15.87 6.95
CA LEU A 14 1.18 -14.49 6.65
C LEU A 14 0.76 -13.69 7.87
N ARG A 15 0.10 -14.31 8.86
CA ARG A 15 -0.22 -13.62 10.12
C ARG A 15 1.03 -13.09 10.82
N LYS A 16 2.12 -13.87 10.81
CA LYS A 16 3.41 -13.43 11.34
C LYS A 16 3.96 -12.23 10.56
N VAL A 17 3.83 -12.24 9.22
CA VAL A 17 4.20 -11.09 8.38
C VAL A 17 3.34 -9.86 8.70
N HIS A 18 2.03 -10.01 8.84
CA HIS A 18 1.11 -8.91 9.16
C HIS A 18 1.40 -8.27 10.53
N ALA A 19 1.98 -9.03 11.46
CA ALA A 19 2.39 -8.54 12.77
C ALA A 19 3.72 -7.77 12.78
N MET A 20 4.50 -7.81 11.68
CA MET A 20 5.80 -7.14 11.62
C MET A 20 5.64 -5.62 11.62
N GLN A 21 6.51 -4.92 12.37
CA GLN A 21 6.47 -3.45 12.43
C GLN A 21 6.83 -2.77 11.10
N CYS A 22 7.49 -3.48 10.18
CA CYS A 22 7.81 -2.96 8.84
C CYS A 22 6.82 -3.40 7.76
N TYR A 23 5.70 -4.01 8.15
CA TYR A 23 4.64 -4.41 7.23
C TYR A 23 3.68 -3.26 6.95
N HIS A 24 3.50 -2.95 5.66
CA HIS A 24 2.68 -1.84 5.17
C HIS A 24 1.53 -2.27 4.27
N GLY A 25 1.10 -3.53 4.34
CA GLY A 25 -0.11 -3.97 3.66
C GLY A 25 -0.02 -3.90 2.13
N LEU A 26 -1.13 -3.51 1.50
CA LEU A 26 -1.36 -3.47 0.06
C LEU A 26 -1.01 -2.12 -0.59
N ARG A 27 -0.16 -1.30 0.06
CA ARG A 27 0.30 -0.03 -0.52
C ARG A 27 0.99 -0.27 -1.87
N SER A 28 0.67 0.57 -2.85
CA SER A 28 1.27 0.49 -4.17
C SER A 28 2.75 0.90 -4.17
N ARG A 29 3.43 0.60 -5.28
CA ARG A 29 4.85 0.87 -5.46
C ARG A 29 5.19 2.34 -5.23
N SER A 30 4.48 3.25 -5.89
CA SER A 30 4.71 4.70 -5.78
C SER A 30 4.60 5.19 -4.33
N HIS A 31 3.54 4.78 -3.63
CA HIS A 31 3.33 5.17 -2.24
C HIS A 31 4.42 4.65 -1.29
N VAL A 32 4.92 3.42 -1.49
CA VAL A 32 5.99 2.90 -0.63
C VAL A 32 7.34 3.54 -0.91
N GLU A 33 7.64 3.85 -2.18
CA GLU A 33 8.87 4.56 -2.58
C GLU A 33 8.96 5.92 -1.88
N GLU A 34 7.85 6.65 -1.76
CA GLU A 34 7.79 7.91 -0.99
C GLU A 34 8.20 7.75 0.49
N SER A 35 8.12 6.55 1.05
CA SER A 35 8.46 6.28 2.46
C SER A 35 9.92 5.88 2.67
N LEU A 36 10.64 5.51 1.60
CA LEU A 36 12.02 5.03 1.65
C LEU A 36 12.97 6.18 1.34
N LYS A 37 13.64 6.74 2.34
CA LYS A 37 14.38 8.01 2.18
C LYS A 37 15.87 7.82 2.01
N GLU A 38 16.45 6.87 2.71
CA GLU A 38 17.88 6.66 2.76
C GLU A 38 18.30 5.31 2.19
N LYS A 39 19.56 5.19 1.75
CA LYS A 39 20.12 3.93 1.26
C LYS A 39 19.99 2.84 2.34
N GLY A 40 19.39 1.70 1.96
CA GLY A 40 19.15 0.57 2.85
C GLY A 40 17.90 0.71 3.71
N ASP A 41 17.12 1.79 3.59
CA ASP A 41 15.75 1.82 4.10
C ASP A 41 14.93 0.74 3.41
N TYR A 42 14.12 0.02 4.18
CA TYR A 42 13.31 -1.06 3.64
C TYR A 42 11.97 -1.23 4.35
N LEU A 43 11.02 -1.85 3.66
CA LEU A 43 9.71 -2.25 4.19
C LEU A 43 9.19 -3.49 3.49
N ILE A 44 8.15 -4.08 4.07
CA ILE A 44 7.45 -5.25 3.52
C ILE A 44 6.03 -4.86 3.14
N ARG A 45 5.56 -5.32 1.98
CA ARG A 45 4.19 -5.13 1.50
C ARG A 45 3.67 -6.41 0.83
N MET A 46 2.37 -6.50 0.57
CA MET A 46 1.77 -7.56 -0.24
C MET A 46 1.39 -7.07 -1.63
N VAL A 47 1.25 -8.01 -2.58
CA VAL A 47 0.69 -7.77 -3.92
C VAL A 47 -0.61 -8.54 -4.07
N LYS A 48 -1.68 -7.88 -4.55
CA LYS A 48 -3.01 -8.48 -4.71
C LYS A 48 -3.08 -9.52 -5.83
N ALA A 49 -2.41 -9.26 -6.95
CA ALA A 49 -2.50 -10.06 -8.19
C ALA A 49 -2.03 -11.53 -8.04
N ARG A 50 -1.24 -11.83 -7.01
CA ARG A 50 -0.82 -13.21 -6.69
C ARG A 50 -1.01 -13.39 -5.20
N LYS A 51 -2.12 -14.05 -4.81
CA LYS A 51 -2.48 -14.30 -3.41
C LYS A 51 -1.22 -14.71 -2.63
N ASN A 52 -0.94 -13.97 -1.55
CA ASN A 52 0.11 -14.28 -0.58
C ASN A 52 1.56 -13.99 -1.02
N GLU A 53 1.78 -13.27 -2.13
CA GLU A 53 3.12 -12.81 -2.51
C GLU A 53 3.52 -11.57 -1.69
N VAL A 54 4.58 -11.73 -0.90
CA VAL A 54 5.19 -10.66 -0.10
C VAL A 54 6.28 -10.01 -0.94
N VAL A 55 6.46 -8.69 -0.79
CA VAL A 55 7.50 -7.94 -1.50
C VAL A 55 8.32 -7.15 -0.50
N LEU A 56 9.64 -7.34 -0.54
CA LEU A 56 10.62 -6.52 0.14
C LEU A 56 10.98 -5.33 -0.75
N SER A 57 10.60 -4.12 -0.32
CA SER A 57 10.93 -2.88 -1.01
C SER A 57 12.11 -2.20 -0.30
N ILE A 58 13.14 -1.80 -1.05
CA ILE A 58 14.38 -1.21 -0.50
C ILE A 58 14.84 0.00 -1.31
N CYS A 59 15.33 1.04 -0.65
CA CYS A 59 16.03 2.16 -1.29
C CYS A 59 17.51 1.81 -1.55
N LEU A 60 17.94 1.97 -2.79
CA LEU A 60 19.29 1.67 -3.27
C LEU A 60 20.25 2.87 -3.15
N GLY A 61 19.71 4.08 -2.98
CA GLY A 61 20.45 5.33 -2.86
C GLY A 61 19.57 6.54 -3.14
N ALA A 62 19.83 7.63 -2.43
CA ALA A 62 19.11 8.90 -2.50
C ALA A 62 19.96 9.99 -3.18
N ASN A 63 20.51 9.67 -4.36
CA ASN A 63 21.18 10.67 -5.19
C ASN A 63 20.11 11.58 -5.86
N ALA A 64 20.50 12.44 -6.81
CA ALA A 64 19.56 13.34 -7.52
C ALA A 64 18.28 12.65 -8.04
N GLU A 65 18.36 11.36 -8.38
CA GLU A 65 17.19 10.49 -8.57
C GLU A 65 17.27 9.29 -7.63
N PRO A 66 16.30 9.12 -6.71
CA PRO A 66 16.28 7.98 -5.80
C PRO A 66 15.97 6.69 -6.58
N LYS A 67 16.67 5.62 -6.24
CA LYS A 67 16.52 4.30 -6.88
C LYS A 67 15.97 3.30 -5.88
N TYR A 68 15.05 2.45 -6.34
CA TYR A 68 14.40 1.45 -5.49
C TYR A 68 14.44 0.07 -6.13
N ALA A 69 14.45 -0.98 -5.30
CA ALA A 69 14.21 -2.36 -5.73
C ALA A 69 12.99 -2.93 -5.00
N HIS A 70 12.21 -3.74 -5.71
CA HIS A 70 11.06 -4.47 -5.18
C HIS A 70 11.27 -5.94 -5.44
N LEU A 71 11.69 -6.66 -4.41
CA LEU A 71 12.14 -8.02 -4.49
C LEU A 71 11.01 -8.93 -3.96
N PRO A 72 10.44 -9.80 -4.80
CA PRO A 72 9.44 -10.74 -4.32
C PRO A 72 10.04 -11.70 -3.30
N VAL A 73 9.27 -12.02 -2.27
CA VAL A 73 9.60 -12.96 -1.21
C VAL A 73 8.50 -14.01 -1.20
N THR A 74 8.84 -15.22 -1.61
CA THR A 74 7.88 -16.31 -1.82
C THR A 74 8.00 -17.33 -0.71
N TYR A 75 6.87 -17.83 -0.22
CA TYR A 75 6.83 -18.96 0.70
C TYR A 75 6.67 -20.26 -0.07
N ASN A 76 7.66 -21.14 0.00
CA ASN A 76 7.61 -22.47 -0.60
C ASN A 76 6.92 -23.44 0.37
N ILE A 77 5.68 -23.81 0.06
CA ILE A 77 4.84 -24.66 0.91
C ILE A 77 5.44 -26.07 1.08
N ALA A 78 6.11 -26.61 0.03
CA ALA A 78 6.63 -27.97 0.05
C ALA A 78 7.79 -28.13 1.04
N VAL A 79 8.67 -27.13 1.13
CA VAL A 79 9.83 -27.15 2.05
C VAL A 79 9.64 -26.30 3.30
N LYS A 80 8.53 -25.55 3.39
CA LYS A 80 8.19 -24.65 4.50
C LYS A 80 9.21 -23.55 4.75
N LEU A 81 9.76 -22.98 3.66
CA LEU A 81 10.81 -21.97 3.72
C LEU A 81 10.47 -20.77 2.83
N TRP A 82 10.90 -19.60 3.26
CA TRP A 82 10.87 -18.35 2.52
C TRP A 82 12.10 -18.21 1.63
N GLU A 83 11.88 -17.71 0.43
CA GLU A 83 12.92 -17.47 -0.57
C GLU A 83 12.79 -16.04 -1.12
N LEU A 84 13.90 -15.33 -1.19
CA LEU A 84 13.98 -14.06 -1.90
C LEU A 84 14.14 -14.35 -3.40
N GLN A 85 13.14 -13.99 -4.20
CA GLN A 85 13.20 -14.15 -5.64
C GLN A 85 14.12 -13.09 -6.22
N VAL A 86 15.17 -13.59 -6.85
CA VAL A 86 16.12 -12.76 -7.58
C VAL A 86 15.58 -12.57 -8.98
N LEU A 87 15.01 -11.40 -9.25
CA LEU A 87 14.78 -11.01 -10.63
C LEU A 87 16.12 -10.59 -11.24
N PHE A 88 16.64 -11.40 -12.16
CA PHE A 88 17.68 -11.00 -13.12
C PHE A 88 17.09 -9.94 -14.08
N SER A 89 16.75 -8.76 -13.57
CA SER A 89 16.25 -7.69 -14.41
C SER A 89 17.41 -7.02 -15.13
N LYS A 90 17.49 -7.24 -16.45
CA LYS A 90 18.39 -6.55 -17.39
C LYS A 90 18.26 -5.02 -17.38
N ARG A 91 17.37 -4.41 -16.58
CA ARG A 91 17.17 -2.95 -16.46
C ARG A 91 18.17 -2.21 -15.58
N CYS A 92 19.10 -2.90 -14.91
CA CYS A 92 20.15 -2.24 -14.13
C CYS A 92 21.43 -1.88 -14.93
N GLN A 93 21.41 -1.98 -16.27
CA GLN A 93 22.47 -1.39 -17.09
C GLN A 93 22.06 0.03 -17.47
N GLY A 94 22.88 0.99 -17.04
CA GLY A 94 22.70 2.39 -17.34
C GLY A 94 22.53 2.64 -18.84
N THR A 95 21.69 3.60 -19.16
CA THR A 95 21.64 4.28 -20.45
C THR A 95 23.06 4.57 -20.93
N LYS A 96 23.51 3.85 -21.96
CA LYS A 96 24.72 4.21 -22.71
C LYS A 96 24.49 5.61 -23.28
N VAL A 97 25.28 6.56 -22.79
CA VAL A 97 25.50 7.85 -23.43
C VAL A 97 25.99 7.57 -24.85
N LYS A 98 25.25 8.04 -25.86
CA LYS A 98 25.73 8.10 -27.24
C LYS A 98 26.86 9.14 -27.29
N GLY A 99 28.09 8.67 -27.40
CA GLY A 99 29.28 9.47 -27.67
C GLY A 99 29.93 9.00 -28.97
N SER A 100 30.16 9.94 -29.87
CA SER A 100 30.59 9.81 -31.26
C SER A 100 32.01 9.24 -31.46
N ASN A 101 32.19 8.63 -32.64
CA ASN A 101 33.37 8.10 -33.34
C ASN A 101 34.78 8.59 -32.94
N ARG A 102 35.77 7.67 -32.93
CA ARG A 102 36.88 7.59 -33.93
C ARG A 102 37.86 6.40 -33.74
N SER A 103 38.02 5.63 -34.83
CA SER A 103 39.21 4.99 -35.45
C SER A 103 40.17 4.01 -34.72
N ALA A 104 40.17 2.77 -35.26
CA ALA A 104 41.27 1.92 -35.76
C ALA A 104 42.48 1.52 -34.86
N MET A 105 42.75 0.21 -34.70
CA MET A 105 43.71 -0.61 -35.49
C MET A 105 43.77 -2.08 -34.99
N GLU A 106 44.24 -2.99 -35.85
CA GLU A 106 44.16 -4.47 -35.78
C GLU A 106 45.09 -5.17 -34.77
N GLY A 107 44.78 -6.43 -34.43
CA GLY A 107 45.72 -7.39 -33.81
C GLY A 107 45.10 -8.75 -33.44
N ARG A 108 45.54 -9.82 -34.11
CA ARG A 108 45.07 -11.22 -34.03
C ARG A 108 45.40 -11.92 -32.69
N GLY A 109 44.56 -12.88 -32.29
CA GLY A 109 44.93 -13.94 -31.33
C GLY A 109 43.77 -14.54 -30.54
N THR A 110 43.14 -15.60 -31.07
CA THR A 110 42.49 -16.65 -30.27
C THR A 110 43.51 -17.80 -30.08
N PRO A 111 43.40 -18.72 -29.09
CA PRO A 111 42.14 -19.22 -28.56
C PRO A 111 42.06 -19.58 -27.06
N SER A 112 40.82 -19.87 -26.67
CA SER A 112 40.42 -20.84 -25.66
C SER A 112 40.61 -20.46 -24.18
N GLY A 113 39.47 -20.21 -23.55
CA GLY A 113 39.32 -20.00 -22.12
C GLY A 113 37.84 -20.00 -21.77
N ASN A 114 37.20 -21.13 -22.06
CA ASN A 114 35.78 -21.39 -21.84
C ASN A 114 35.50 -21.33 -20.32
N ALA A 115 34.95 -20.22 -19.83
CA ALA A 115 34.44 -20.12 -18.47
C ALA A 115 33.00 -19.62 -18.50
N ASN A 116 32.13 -20.42 -19.12
CA ASN A 116 30.72 -20.47 -18.75
C ASN A 116 30.63 -21.03 -17.31
N GLN A 117 30.93 -20.20 -16.30
CA GLN A 117 30.48 -20.47 -14.94
C GLN A 117 28.98 -20.17 -14.87
N ASN A 118 28.21 -21.12 -15.39
CA ASN A 118 26.80 -21.26 -15.12
C ASN A 118 26.66 -21.76 -13.68
N MET A 119 26.95 -20.89 -12.71
CA MET A 119 26.73 -21.15 -11.29
C MET A 119 25.22 -21.11 -11.04
N ASN A 120 24.62 -22.29 -11.07
CA ASN A 120 23.27 -22.55 -10.61
C ASN A 120 23.25 -22.33 -9.07
N LYS A 121 23.28 -21.07 -8.64
CA LYS A 121 23.23 -20.71 -7.20
C LYS A 121 21.86 -21.10 -6.68
N LYS A 122 21.79 -22.19 -5.91
CA LYS A 122 20.61 -22.59 -5.13
C LYS A 122 20.08 -21.36 -4.38
N ALA A 123 18.78 -21.08 -4.53
CA ALA A 123 18.15 -19.97 -3.83
C ALA A 123 18.33 -20.14 -2.32
N LEU A 124 18.70 -19.05 -1.63
CA LEU A 124 18.81 -19.07 -0.17
C LEU A 124 17.42 -19.15 0.44
N GLN A 125 17.26 -20.06 1.40
CA GLN A 125 15.99 -20.40 2.05
C GLN A 125 16.05 -20.04 3.54
N PHE A 126 14.94 -19.56 4.09
CA PHE A 126 14.82 -19.07 5.47
C PHE A 126 13.54 -19.57 6.13
N SER A 127 13.53 -19.83 7.44
CA SER A 127 12.30 -20.28 8.12
C SER A 127 11.30 -19.15 8.33
N THR A 128 11.80 -17.92 8.45
CA THR A 128 11.00 -16.71 8.66
C THR A 128 11.54 -15.53 7.84
N ILE A 129 10.68 -14.53 7.60
CA ILE A 129 11.12 -13.27 6.99
C ILE A 129 12.08 -12.51 7.92
N ASP A 130 11.95 -12.62 9.24
CA ASP A 130 12.90 -12.03 10.19
C ASP A 130 14.31 -12.61 10.04
N GLU A 131 14.45 -13.91 9.80
CA GLU A 131 15.74 -14.54 9.50
C GLU A 131 16.32 -14.06 8.17
N LEU A 132 15.48 -13.98 7.12
CA LEU A 132 15.87 -13.41 5.83
C LEU A 132 16.38 -11.97 6.01
N ILE A 133 15.65 -11.14 6.76
CA ILE A 133 16.04 -9.77 7.05
C ILE A 133 17.38 -9.73 7.78
N LYS A 134 17.54 -10.52 8.85
CA LYS A 134 18.78 -10.58 9.64
C LYS A 134 19.97 -10.96 8.75
N PHE A 135 19.80 -11.95 7.88
CA PHE A 135 20.84 -12.38 6.95
C PHE A 135 21.29 -11.26 6.01
N TYR A 136 20.35 -10.50 5.44
CA TYR A 136 20.65 -9.42 4.50
C TYR A 136 20.98 -8.06 5.16
N ARG A 137 21.05 -7.99 6.49
CA ARG A 137 21.67 -6.84 7.19
C ARG A 137 23.18 -6.85 7.07
N ASP A 138 23.79 -8.02 7.18
CA ASP A 138 25.24 -8.18 7.16
C ASP A 138 25.78 -8.58 5.78
N ARG A 139 24.87 -8.93 4.86
CA ARG A 139 25.22 -9.39 3.51
C ARG A 139 24.47 -8.59 2.46
N PRO A 140 25.16 -8.03 1.46
CA PRO A 140 24.49 -7.23 0.44
C PRO A 140 23.55 -8.09 -0.38
N LEU A 141 22.40 -7.51 -0.73
CA LEU A 141 21.54 -8.01 -1.80
C LEU A 141 22.29 -7.94 -3.13
N GLN A 142 21.74 -8.55 -4.18
CA GLN A 142 22.38 -8.53 -5.50
C GLN A 142 22.55 -7.13 -6.10
N CYS A 143 21.74 -6.17 -5.65
CA CYS A 143 21.90 -4.76 -5.97
C CYS A 143 23.07 -4.06 -5.23
N GLY A 144 23.86 -4.80 -4.43
CA GLY A 144 25.01 -4.26 -3.69
C GLY A 144 24.63 -3.49 -2.42
N VAL A 145 23.39 -3.61 -1.93
CA VAL A 145 22.88 -2.86 -0.77
C VAL A 145 22.41 -3.83 0.31
N CYS A 146 22.83 -3.59 1.55
CA CYS A 146 22.33 -4.30 2.73
C CYS A 146 21.05 -3.65 3.27
N LEU A 147 20.22 -4.44 3.93
CA LEU A 147 19.10 -3.93 4.72
C LEU A 147 19.64 -3.18 5.93
N ARG A 148 19.22 -1.92 6.12
CA ARG A 148 19.72 -1.06 7.19
C ARG A 148 18.61 -0.64 8.15
N MET A 149 17.61 0.07 7.64
CA MET A 149 16.54 0.66 8.47
C MET A 149 15.17 0.13 8.06
N ALA A 150 14.49 -0.54 8.99
CA ALA A 150 13.13 -0.97 8.78
C ALA A 150 12.19 0.23 8.94
N ILE A 151 11.49 0.63 7.87
CA ILE A 151 10.49 1.70 7.95
C ILE A 151 9.31 1.22 8.77
N ARG A 152 9.14 1.81 9.95
CA ARG A 152 8.06 1.46 10.87
C ARG A 152 6.71 1.82 10.25
N ARG A 153 5.74 0.97 10.53
CA ARG A 153 4.34 1.16 10.20
C ARG A 153 3.84 2.47 10.81
N PRO A 154 3.26 3.36 10.00
CA PRO A 154 2.74 4.62 10.51
C PRO A 154 1.44 4.41 11.29
N LYS A 155 1.16 5.28 12.27
CA LYS A 155 -0.03 5.19 13.14
C LYS A 155 -1.35 5.30 12.40
N TRP A 156 -1.38 6.01 11.27
CA TRP A 156 -2.56 6.12 10.42
C TRP A 156 -2.88 4.82 9.68
N LEU A 157 -1.96 3.84 9.66
CA LEU A 157 -2.22 2.54 9.05
C LEU A 157 -2.87 1.60 10.07
N ILE A 158 -4.20 1.65 10.10
CA ILE A 158 -5.08 0.97 11.04
C ILE A 158 -5.06 -0.54 10.77
N SER A 159 -4.93 -1.34 11.82
CA SER A 159 -5.05 -2.80 11.73
C SER A 159 -6.50 -3.19 11.48
N THR A 160 -6.75 -4.20 10.65
CA THR A 160 -8.10 -4.79 10.47
C THR A 160 -8.76 -5.12 11.81
N SER A 161 -8.00 -5.61 12.79
CA SER A 161 -8.50 -5.97 14.13
C SER A 161 -8.99 -4.78 14.97
N ALA A 162 -8.62 -3.56 14.59
CA ALA A 162 -9.08 -2.33 15.23
C ALA A 162 -10.42 -1.84 14.68
N LEU A 163 -10.93 -2.43 13.60
CA LEU A 163 -12.21 -2.05 12.99
C LEU A 163 -13.28 -3.11 13.26
N ARG A 164 -14.48 -2.65 13.61
CA ARG A 164 -15.68 -3.49 13.74
C ARG A 164 -16.79 -2.86 12.92
N TYR A 165 -17.34 -3.60 11.97
CA TYR A 165 -18.38 -3.11 11.08
C TYR A 165 -19.25 -4.26 10.58
N HIS A 166 -20.44 -3.95 10.08
CA HIS A 166 -21.30 -4.90 9.39
C HIS A 166 -21.73 -4.32 8.06
N LEU A 167 -21.72 -5.12 6.99
CA LEU A 167 -22.09 -4.66 5.64
C LEU A 167 -23.52 -4.12 5.55
N LYS A 168 -24.41 -4.60 6.43
CA LYS A 168 -25.79 -4.11 6.55
C LYS A 168 -25.91 -2.66 7.02
N ASP A 169 -24.87 -2.11 7.68
CA ASP A 169 -24.85 -0.74 8.18
C ASP A 169 -24.44 0.23 7.06
N PHE A 170 -25.02 0.06 5.88
CA PHE A 170 -24.71 0.79 4.66
C PHE A 170 -25.12 2.26 4.76
N LEU A 171 -24.25 3.15 4.27
CA LEU A 171 -24.45 4.60 4.25
C LEU A 171 -24.53 5.17 2.83
N GLY A 172 -23.84 4.57 1.87
CA GLY A 172 -23.83 5.05 0.48
C GLY A 172 -22.92 4.25 -0.43
N LYS A 173 -23.11 4.38 -1.76
CA LYS A 173 -22.32 3.69 -2.78
C LYS A 173 -21.84 4.70 -3.82
N GLY A 174 -20.55 4.65 -4.12
CA GLY A 174 -19.93 5.33 -5.25
C GLY A 174 -19.57 4.35 -6.36
N HIS A 175 -18.80 4.81 -7.35
CA HIS A 175 -18.40 4.00 -8.49
C HIS A 175 -17.51 2.81 -8.11
N TYR A 176 -16.46 3.06 -7.30
CA TYR A 176 -15.47 2.03 -6.92
C TYR A 176 -15.60 1.56 -5.48
N CYS A 177 -16.41 2.24 -4.66
CA CYS A 177 -16.43 2.05 -3.22
C CYS A 177 -17.86 2.06 -2.69
N GLN A 178 -18.05 1.40 -1.54
CA GLN A 178 -19.19 1.63 -0.67
C GLN A 178 -18.75 2.29 0.63
N VAL A 179 -19.70 2.94 1.32
CA VAL A 179 -19.49 3.56 2.62
C VAL A 179 -20.43 2.90 3.60
N ILE A 180 -19.87 2.45 4.72
CA ILE A 180 -20.62 1.81 5.80
C ILE A 180 -20.30 2.47 7.14
N LYS A 181 -21.21 2.34 8.11
CA LYS A 181 -20.98 2.73 9.49
C LYS A 181 -20.20 1.64 10.21
N GLY A 182 -19.27 2.04 11.07
CA GLY A 182 -18.48 1.11 11.86
C GLY A 182 -18.02 1.70 13.18
N LYS A 183 -17.16 0.95 13.87
CA LYS A 183 -16.49 1.34 15.10
C LYS A 183 -14.98 1.14 14.95
N LEU A 184 -14.23 2.17 15.32
CA LEU A 184 -12.79 2.11 15.52
C LEU A 184 -12.52 1.87 17.00
N ARG A 185 -11.80 0.79 17.30
CA ARG A 185 -11.50 0.34 18.67
C ARG A 185 -10.75 1.44 19.43
N GLY A 186 -11.23 1.74 20.63
CA GLY A 186 -10.69 2.80 21.48
C GLY A 186 -11.09 2.64 22.94
N LYS A 187 -10.99 3.73 23.71
CA LYS A 187 -11.49 3.82 25.09
C LYS A 187 -12.17 5.20 25.28
N PRO A 188 -13.47 5.35 24.97
CA PRO A 188 -14.40 4.37 24.37
C PRO A 188 -14.15 4.14 22.87
N ASP A 189 -14.80 3.11 22.30
CA ASP A 189 -14.85 2.90 20.86
C ASP A 189 -15.45 4.13 20.15
N LYS A 190 -14.87 4.51 19.02
CA LYS A 190 -15.31 5.65 18.22
C LYS A 190 -16.20 5.19 17.07
N ILE A 191 -17.37 5.80 16.90
CA ILE A 191 -18.21 5.59 15.70
C ILE A 191 -17.56 6.27 14.50
N VAL A 192 -17.46 5.55 13.39
CA VAL A 192 -16.74 5.98 12.17
C VAL A 192 -17.54 5.65 10.91
N ALA A 193 -17.28 6.39 9.84
CA ALA A 193 -17.63 5.99 8.49
C ALA A 193 -16.43 5.28 7.85
N ILE A 194 -16.69 4.19 7.15
CA ILE A 194 -15.67 3.35 6.51
C ILE A 194 -15.98 3.33 5.02
N LYS A 195 -15.15 4.01 4.22
CA LYS A 195 -15.19 3.92 2.76
C LYS A 195 -14.33 2.74 2.35
N MET A 196 -14.93 1.72 1.77
CA MET A 196 -14.29 0.47 1.41
C MET A 196 -14.37 0.24 -0.10
N LEU A 197 -13.25 -0.17 -0.70
CA LEU A 197 -13.23 -0.60 -2.11
C LEU A 197 -14.11 -1.84 -2.28
N HIS A 198 -14.75 -1.94 -3.43
CA HIS A 198 -15.47 -3.17 -3.80
C HIS A 198 -14.53 -4.38 -3.83
N ASP A 199 -15.02 -5.53 -3.39
CA ASP A 199 -14.27 -6.80 -3.41
C ASP A 199 -15.07 -7.89 -4.09
N ASP A 200 -14.42 -8.62 -5.00
CA ASP A 200 -15.06 -9.54 -5.95
C ASP A 200 -15.86 -10.65 -5.27
N GLU A 201 -15.41 -11.08 -4.09
CA GLU A 201 -16.06 -12.15 -3.32
C GLU A 201 -17.41 -11.71 -2.75
N ASN A 202 -17.63 -10.40 -2.55
CA ASN A 202 -18.83 -9.89 -1.86
C ASN A 202 -19.77 -9.10 -2.77
N ASP A 203 -19.27 -8.44 -3.81
CA ASP A 203 -20.06 -7.42 -4.51
C ASP A 203 -20.71 -7.89 -5.82
N GLN A 204 -20.44 -9.11 -6.33
CA GLN A 204 -20.92 -9.63 -7.63
C GLN A 204 -20.65 -8.70 -8.84
N ILE A 205 -19.83 -7.66 -8.66
CA ILE A 205 -19.42 -6.73 -9.71
C ILE A 205 -18.10 -7.29 -10.26
N ALA A 206 -18.13 -7.75 -11.51
CA ALA A 206 -16.92 -8.12 -12.22
C ALA A 206 -16.11 -6.86 -12.53
N GLN A 207 -15.13 -6.53 -11.69
CA GLN A 207 -14.12 -5.52 -12.00
C GLN A 207 -12.86 -6.22 -12.54
N SER A 208 -12.25 -5.63 -13.56
CA SER A 208 -10.92 -6.03 -13.99
C SER A 208 -9.87 -5.75 -12.90
N ASP A 209 -8.74 -6.45 -12.93
CA ASP A 209 -7.65 -6.19 -11.98
C ASP A 209 -7.07 -4.78 -12.13
N LEU A 210 -7.11 -4.23 -13.34
CA LEU A 210 -6.71 -2.85 -13.63
C LEU A 210 -7.61 -1.84 -12.92
N GLU A 211 -8.93 -1.97 -13.04
CA GLU A 211 -9.89 -1.07 -12.38
C GLU A 211 -9.75 -1.11 -10.85
N LYS A 212 -9.40 -2.27 -10.28
CA LYS A 212 -9.16 -2.41 -8.83
C LYS A 212 -7.89 -1.72 -8.40
N ASP A 213 -6.81 -1.87 -9.16
CA ASP A 213 -5.55 -1.20 -8.88
C ASP A 213 -5.71 0.32 -8.99
N GLU A 214 -6.43 0.81 -10.01
CA GLU A 214 -6.80 2.23 -10.15
C GLU A 214 -7.68 2.73 -9.00
N GLY A 215 -8.72 1.98 -8.64
CA GLY A 215 -9.60 2.32 -7.52
C GLY A 215 -8.85 2.36 -6.18
N ARG A 216 -7.92 1.42 -5.95
CA ARG A 216 -7.06 1.42 -4.77
C ARG A 216 -6.12 2.63 -4.76
N ASP A 217 -5.45 2.91 -5.87
CA ASP A 217 -4.50 4.02 -5.94
C ASP A 217 -5.21 5.38 -5.78
N SER A 218 -6.38 5.55 -6.39
CA SER A 218 -7.28 6.69 -6.19
C SER A 218 -7.68 6.85 -4.71
N MET A 219 -8.04 5.75 -4.04
CA MET A 219 -8.39 5.78 -2.62
C MET A 219 -7.19 6.14 -1.72
N PHE A 220 -5.97 5.68 -2.03
CA PHE A 220 -4.79 6.13 -1.30
C PHE A 220 -4.48 7.61 -1.53
N GLN A 221 -4.67 8.11 -2.75
CA GLN A 221 -4.52 9.53 -3.06
C GLN A 221 -5.52 10.40 -2.28
N GLU A 222 -6.78 9.97 -2.22
CA GLU A 222 -7.82 10.60 -1.40
C GLU A 222 -7.41 10.61 0.08
N ALA A 223 -6.98 9.47 0.62
CA ALA A 223 -6.51 9.36 1.99
C ALA A 223 -5.31 10.28 2.28
N GLN A 224 -4.37 10.44 1.35
CA GLN A 224 -3.23 11.35 1.48
C GLN A 224 -3.67 12.83 1.55
N ILE A 225 -4.69 13.21 0.78
CA ILE A 225 -5.25 14.57 0.84
C ILE A 225 -5.98 14.75 2.17
N MET A 226 -6.86 13.83 2.55
CA MET A 226 -7.61 13.93 3.80
C MET A 226 -6.70 13.95 5.03
N ALA A 227 -5.59 13.20 5.01
CA ALA A 227 -4.60 13.19 6.10
C ALA A 227 -3.92 14.55 6.33
N LYS A 228 -3.89 15.43 5.31
CA LYS A 228 -3.34 16.79 5.41
C LYS A 228 -4.40 17.81 5.84
N CYS A 229 -5.68 17.44 5.82
CA CYS A 229 -6.79 18.31 6.18
C CYS A 229 -7.13 18.17 7.66
N LYS A 230 -7.17 19.30 8.37
CA LYS A 230 -7.61 19.39 9.77
C LYS A 230 -8.40 20.67 9.97
N HIS A 231 -9.72 20.58 9.84
CA HIS A 231 -10.62 21.71 10.00
C HIS A 231 -12.00 21.21 10.45
N LYS A 232 -12.71 21.99 11.28
CA LYS A 232 -14.03 21.61 11.83
C LYS A 232 -15.08 21.31 10.76
N HIS A 233 -14.97 21.98 9.61
CA HIS A 233 -15.91 21.88 8.49
C HIS A 233 -15.33 21.12 7.29
N VAL A 234 -14.40 20.19 7.55
CA VAL A 234 -13.84 19.26 6.57
C VAL A 234 -13.74 17.90 7.25
N ILE A 235 -14.17 16.84 6.56
CA ILE A 235 -14.21 15.49 7.11
C ILE A 235 -12.86 15.08 7.71
N THR A 236 -12.89 14.70 8.98
CA THR A 236 -11.75 14.24 9.76
C THR A 236 -11.35 12.84 9.32
N PHE A 237 -10.10 12.71 8.90
CA PHE A 237 -9.45 11.44 8.61
C PHE A 237 -8.93 10.77 9.89
N TYR A 238 -9.16 9.47 10.03
CA TYR A 238 -8.61 8.67 11.11
C TYR A 238 -7.50 7.71 10.67
N GLY A 239 -7.58 7.19 9.44
CA GLY A 239 -6.56 6.29 8.93
C GLY A 239 -7.01 5.47 7.74
N VAL A 240 -6.13 4.58 7.30
CA VAL A 240 -6.37 3.59 6.26
C VAL A 240 -6.11 2.21 6.83
N GLN A 241 -7.01 1.27 6.58
CA GLN A 241 -6.69 -0.15 6.64
C GLN A 241 -6.29 -0.57 5.22
N CYS A 242 -5.16 -1.28 5.10
CA CYS A 242 -4.82 -1.96 3.86
C CYS A 242 -4.02 -3.25 4.09
N ASP A 243 -4.09 -3.85 5.28
CA ASP A 243 -3.35 -5.09 5.58
C ASP A 243 -3.79 -6.24 4.69
N VAL A 244 -5.09 -6.35 4.52
CA VAL A 244 -5.77 -7.35 3.70
C VAL A 244 -6.92 -6.67 2.98
N PRO A 245 -7.38 -7.19 1.83
CA PRO A 245 -8.59 -6.71 1.20
C PRO A 245 -9.82 -6.86 2.12
N PRO A 246 -10.85 -6.02 1.94
CA PRO A 246 -10.85 -4.83 1.09
C PRO A 246 -10.05 -3.69 1.75
N VAL A 247 -9.46 -2.80 0.93
CA VAL A 247 -8.79 -1.59 1.44
C VAL A 247 -9.86 -0.58 1.90
N MET A 248 -9.62 0.09 3.02
CA MET A 248 -10.61 0.96 3.66
C MET A 248 -10.02 2.29 4.13
N ILE A 249 -10.73 3.39 3.88
CA ILE A 249 -10.51 4.68 4.54
C ILE A 249 -11.45 4.79 5.74
N VAL A 250 -10.91 5.17 6.89
CA VAL A 250 -11.64 5.38 8.13
C VAL A 250 -11.71 6.87 8.41
N MET A 251 -12.93 7.40 8.50
CA MET A 251 -13.19 8.84 8.65
C MET A 251 -14.31 9.09 9.65
N GLU A 252 -14.53 10.36 10.00
CA GLU A 252 -15.64 10.71 10.88
C GLU A 252 -17.00 10.33 10.31
N TYR A 253 -17.89 9.93 11.22
CA TYR A 253 -19.29 9.67 10.89
C TYR A 253 -20.11 10.91 11.22
N CYS A 254 -20.63 11.58 10.19
CA CYS A 254 -21.57 12.68 10.34
C CYS A 254 -22.99 12.12 10.54
N THR A 255 -23.53 12.28 11.74
CA THR A 255 -24.85 11.71 12.13
C THR A 255 -26.02 12.28 11.34
N GLY A 256 -25.87 13.50 10.80
CA GLY A 256 -26.89 14.16 9.96
C GLY A 256 -26.99 13.63 8.53
N GLY A 257 -26.08 12.75 8.10
CA GLY A 257 -26.02 12.29 6.71
C GLY A 257 -25.51 13.38 5.75
N SER A 258 -25.78 13.20 4.46
CA SER A 258 -25.44 14.19 3.44
C SER A 258 -26.45 15.33 3.41
N LEU A 259 -25.97 16.53 3.07
CA LEU A 259 -26.79 17.75 3.12
C LEU A 259 -27.95 17.70 2.12
N ASP A 260 -27.76 17.12 0.93
CA ASP A 260 -28.81 16.95 -0.08
C ASP A 260 -29.99 16.09 0.45
N ILE A 261 -29.69 14.94 1.07
CA ILE A 261 -30.70 14.08 1.68
C ILE A 261 -31.39 14.79 2.85
N HIS A 262 -30.63 15.50 3.67
CA HIS A 262 -31.18 16.28 4.79
C HIS A 262 -32.15 17.38 4.31
N LEU A 263 -31.76 18.15 3.30
CA LEU A 263 -32.60 19.18 2.69
C LEU A 263 -33.90 18.60 2.10
N LEU A 264 -33.80 17.46 1.41
CA LEU A 264 -34.96 16.77 0.84
C LEU A 264 -35.91 16.20 1.90
N LYS A 265 -35.37 15.77 3.04
CA LYS A 265 -36.14 15.16 4.13
C LYS A 265 -36.87 16.20 4.98
N GLU A 266 -36.15 17.24 5.43
CA GLU A 266 -36.68 18.18 6.41
C GLU A 266 -37.42 19.37 5.75
N LYS A 267 -37.13 19.68 4.47
CA LYS A 267 -37.88 20.66 3.64
C LYS A 267 -38.18 21.98 4.37
N GLU A 268 -39.45 22.19 4.73
CA GLU A 268 -39.98 23.42 5.36
C GLU A 268 -39.60 23.54 6.83
N SER A 269 -39.20 22.44 7.47
CA SER A 269 -38.69 22.45 8.85
C SER A 269 -37.33 23.15 8.99
N ILE A 270 -36.61 23.36 7.87
CA ILE A 270 -35.33 24.06 7.85
C ILE A 270 -35.58 25.56 7.67
N SER A 271 -35.35 26.32 8.73
CA SER A 271 -35.46 27.77 8.76
C SER A 271 -34.44 28.45 7.83
N GLU A 272 -34.71 29.70 7.47
CA GLU A 272 -33.75 30.52 6.71
C GLU A 272 -32.42 30.69 7.46
N GLY A 273 -32.48 30.83 8.80
CA GLY A 273 -31.29 30.91 9.64
C GLY A 273 -30.40 29.67 9.55
N GLU A 274 -30.98 28.47 9.57
CA GLU A 274 -30.22 27.22 9.42
C GLU A 274 -29.57 27.12 8.03
N ARG A 275 -30.27 27.53 6.97
CA ARG A 275 -29.71 27.57 5.61
C ARG A 275 -28.49 28.49 5.53
N LEU A 276 -28.56 29.67 6.17
CA LEU A 276 -27.42 30.59 6.25
C LEU A 276 -26.24 29.97 7.00
N VAL A 277 -26.49 29.22 8.08
CA VAL A 277 -25.45 28.48 8.80
C VAL A 277 -24.81 27.42 7.91
N TYR A 278 -25.57 26.62 7.16
CA TYR A 278 -25.02 25.63 6.24
C TYR A 278 -24.09 26.24 5.20
N CYS A 279 -24.52 27.34 4.55
CA CYS A 279 -23.70 28.09 3.60
C CYS A 279 -22.42 28.65 4.26
N TYR A 280 -22.54 29.22 5.46
CA TYR A 280 -21.41 29.78 6.19
C TYR A 280 -20.38 28.73 6.57
N GLU A 281 -20.81 27.57 7.07
CA GLU A 281 -19.92 26.47 7.45
C GLU A 281 -19.22 25.86 6.23
N ALA A 282 -19.96 25.64 5.12
CA ALA A 282 -19.39 25.19 3.85
C ALA A 282 -18.35 26.19 3.31
N ALA A 283 -18.65 27.49 3.31
CA ALA A 283 -17.73 28.54 2.87
C ALA A 283 -16.45 28.57 3.72
N ARG A 284 -16.55 28.37 5.04
CA ARG A 284 -15.38 28.25 5.92
C ARG A 284 -14.52 27.02 5.60
N GLY A 285 -15.14 25.88 5.30
CA GLY A 285 -14.45 24.69 4.82
C GLY A 285 -13.69 24.94 3.52
N MET A 286 -14.36 25.52 2.52
CA MET A 286 -13.76 25.86 1.23
C MET A 286 -12.62 26.89 1.36
N ARG A 287 -12.78 27.90 2.23
CA ARG A 287 -11.71 28.85 2.53
C ARG A 287 -10.46 28.17 3.08
N TYR A 288 -10.64 27.21 4.00
CA TYR A 288 -9.54 26.42 4.54
C TYR A 288 -8.84 25.60 3.43
N LEU A 289 -9.61 24.93 2.58
CA LEU A 289 -9.07 24.12 1.47
C LEU A 289 -8.27 25.00 0.49
N HIS A 290 -8.82 26.14 0.07
CA HIS A 290 -8.16 27.08 -0.84
C HIS A 290 -6.87 27.66 -0.24
N TYR A 291 -6.87 28.00 1.05
CA TYR A 291 -5.67 28.48 1.74
C TYR A 291 -4.53 27.45 1.68
N HIS A 292 -4.85 26.15 1.83
CA HIS A 292 -3.90 25.04 1.73
C HIS A 292 -3.69 24.53 0.29
N LYS A 293 -4.19 25.26 -0.72
CA LYS A 293 -4.05 24.92 -2.15
C LYS A 293 -4.68 23.58 -2.54
N PHE A 294 -5.69 23.13 -1.81
CA PHE A 294 -6.53 22.01 -2.21
C PHE A 294 -7.63 22.50 -3.14
N ILE A 295 -7.82 21.79 -4.25
CA ILE A 295 -8.93 21.99 -5.19
C ILE A 295 -9.92 20.86 -4.97
N HIS A 296 -11.13 21.19 -4.51
CA HIS A 296 -12.25 20.26 -4.53
C HIS A 296 -12.88 20.28 -5.92
N ARG A 297 -13.03 19.11 -6.55
CA ARG A 297 -13.68 18.93 -7.85
C ARG A 297 -15.01 18.22 -7.69
#